data_AF-A0A7H4Q508-F1
#
_entry.id   AF-A0A7H4Q508-F1
#
_cell.length_a   1.000
_cell.length_b   1.000
_cell.length_c   1.000
_cell.angle_alpha   90.00
_cell.angle_beta   90.00
_cell.angle_gamma   90.00
#
_symmetry.space_group_name_H-M   'P 1'
#
loop_
_entity.id
_entity.type
_entity.pdbx_description
1 polymer ?
#
loop_
_entity_poly.entity_id
_entity_poly.type
_entity_poly.pdbx_seq_one_letter_code
_entity_poly.pdbx_strand_id
1 'polypeptide(L)'
;MTSKQKLTILAINERSGTSIKTGKPWVIREAQSILEQSSSEGSNIVVGVINLPQALAETQPGDYLAEFALAQGNGQDAGRLVPRIVSLTPFGLGRAQPKPDAKSA
;
A
#
# COMPACT_ATOMS: atom_id res chain seq x y z
N MET A 1 18.30 0.02 -9.64
CA MET A 1 17.13 0.90 -9.68
C MET A 1 15.92 0.07 -9.28
N THR A 2 15.36 0.30 -8.09
CA THR A 2 14.05 -0.26 -7.73
C THR A 2 13.00 0.41 -8.61
N SER A 3 12.21 -0.38 -9.34
CA SER A 3 11.15 0.14 -10.21
C SER A 3 9.99 0.62 -9.34
N LYS A 4 9.66 1.91 -9.42
CA LYS A 4 8.49 2.50 -8.77
C LYS A 4 7.25 2.20 -9.61
N GLN A 5 6.19 1.71 -8.99
CA GLN A 5 4.91 1.43 -9.65
C GLN A 5 3.81 2.28 -9.02
N LYS A 6 2.84 2.73 -9.82
CA LYS A 6 1.71 3.49 -9.30
C LYS A 6 0.77 2.54 -8.56
N LEU A 7 0.53 2.83 -7.29
CA LEU A 7 -0.37 2.11 -6.41
C LEU A 7 -1.42 3.09 -5.88
N THR A 8 -2.69 2.77 -6.11
CA THR A 8 -3.82 3.49 -5.52
C THR A 8 -4.33 2.69 -4.33
N ILE A 9 -4.31 3.26 -3.13
CA ILE A 9 -4.86 2.66 -1.92
C ILE A 9 -6.28 3.19 -1.72
N LEU A 10 -7.27 2.30 -1.76
CA LEU A 10 -8.68 2.64 -1.64
C LEU A 10 -9.16 2.66 -0.19
N ALA A 11 -8.69 1.68 0.59
CA ALA A 11 -9.04 1.52 1.99
C ALA A 11 -7.95 0.71 2.70
N ILE A 12 -7.84 0.89 4.02
CA ILE A 12 -6.92 0.13 4.87
C ILE A 12 -7.74 -0.47 6.00
N ASN A 13 -7.74 -1.79 6.10
CA ASN A 13 -8.37 -2.52 7.19
C ASN A 13 -7.30 -2.95 8.19
N GLU A 14 -7.50 -2.66 9.47
CA GLU A 14 -6.62 -3.11 10.53
C GLU A 14 -7.20 -4.34 11.22
N ARG A 15 -6.35 -5.34 11.41
CA ARG A 15 -6.63 -6.55 12.19
C ARG A 15 -5.56 -6.70 13.26
N SER A 16 -5.96 -7.03 14.48
CA SER A 16 -5.02 -7.23 15.58
C SER A 16 -5.43 -8.41 16.46
N GLY A 17 -4.48 -8.89 17.26
CA GLY A 17 -4.72 -9.97 18.21
C GLY A 17 -3.44 -10.41 18.91
N THR A 18 -3.51 -11.55 19.60
CA THR A 18 -2.37 -12.18 20.26
C THR A 18 -2.08 -13.52 19.62
N SER A 19 -0.81 -13.81 19.30
CA SER A 19 -0.41 -15.08 18.71
C SER A 19 -0.58 -16.22 19.72
N ILE A 20 -1.35 -17.24 19.37
CA ILE A 20 -1.50 -18.45 20.20
C ILE A 20 -0.15 -19.16 20.39
N LYS A 21 0.73 -19.12 19.37
CA LYS A 21 2.02 -19.82 19.39
C LYS A 21 3.07 -19.13 20.24
N THR A 22 3.13 -17.79 20.20
CA THR A 22 4.24 -17.03 20.83
C THR A 22 3.78 -16.12 21.96
N GLY A 23 2.48 -15.94 22.17
CA GLY A 23 1.92 -14.98 23.11
C GLY A 23 2.12 -13.51 22.73
N LYS A 24 2.72 -13.22 21.58
CA LYS A 24 3.04 -11.84 21.17
C LYS A 24 1.83 -11.15 20.52
N PRO A 25 1.58 -9.86 20.82
CA PRO A 25 0.58 -9.10 20.09
C PRO A 25 1.02 -8.92 18.64
N TRP A 26 0.06 -8.88 17.74
CA TRP A 26 0.27 -8.62 16.32
C TRP A 26 -0.78 -7.63 15.80
N VAL A 27 -0.37 -6.85 14.82
CA VAL A 27 -1.24 -5.94 14.05
C VAL A 27 -0.89 -6.12 12.58
N ILE A 28 -1.90 -6.31 11.74
CA ILE A 28 -1.80 -6.43 10.29
C ILE A 28 -2.69 -5.35 9.68
N ARG A 29 -2.14 -4.58 8.75
CA ARG A 29 -2.85 -3.56 7.99
C ARG A 29 -2.96 -4.02 6.55
N GLU A 30 -4.16 -4.34 6.13
CA GLU A 30 -4.50 -4.84 4.79
C GLU A 30 -4.98 -3.66 3.93
N ALA A 31 -4.16 -3.23 2.98
CA ALA A 31 -4.52 -2.17 2.03
C ALA A 31 -5.22 -2.76 0.80
N GLN A 32 -6.48 -2.40 0.60
CA GLN A 32 -7.20 -2.67 -0.65
C GLN A 32 -6.69 -1.71 -1.72
N SER A 33 -6.13 -2.26 -2.81
CA SER A 33 -5.30 -1.48 -3.72
C SER A 33 -5.53 -1.82 -5.19
N ILE A 34 -5.25 -0.83 -6.04
CA ILE A 34 -5.12 -0.97 -7.48
C ILE A 34 -3.66 -0.70 -7.86
N LEU A 35 -3.01 -1.64 -8.53
CA LEU A 35 -1.64 -1.54 -9.00
C LEU A 35 -1.62 -1.41 -10.52
N GLU A 36 -1.02 -0.34 -11.01
CA GLU A 36 -0.72 -0.16 -12.44
C GLU A 36 0.68 -0.68 -12.71
N GLN A 37 0.76 -1.79 -13.44
CA GLN A 37 2.00 -2.45 -13.80
C GLN A 37 2.31 -2.19 -15.27
N SER A 38 3.57 -1.92 -15.58
CA SER A 38 4.08 -1.93 -16.95
C SER A 38 5.04 -3.09 -17.12
N SER A 39 4.80 -3.94 -18.10
CA SER A 39 5.67 -5.04 -18.51
C SER A 39 6.00 -4.94 -20.00
N SER A 40 6.85 -5.83 -20.49
CA SER A 40 7.14 -5.97 -21.92
C SER A 40 5.91 -6.29 -22.78
N GLU A 41 4.85 -6.80 -22.16
CA GLU A 41 3.59 -7.17 -22.82
C GLU A 41 2.55 -6.03 -22.80
N GLY A 42 2.86 -4.92 -22.14
CA GLY A 42 2.00 -3.73 -22.06
C GLY A 42 1.72 -3.29 -20.62
N SER A 43 0.75 -2.39 -20.48
CA SER A 43 0.25 -1.95 -19.17
C SER A 43 -0.91 -2.82 -18.71
N ASN A 44 -0.87 -3.28 -17.46
CA ASN A 44 -1.95 -4.03 -16.83
C ASN A 44 -2.38 -3.39 -15.50
N ILE A 45 -3.66 -3.48 -15.20
CA ILE A 45 -4.25 -3.04 -13.93
C ILE A 45 -4.57 -4.28 -13.10
N VAL A 46 -3.99 -4.36 -11.90
CA VAL A 46 -4.22 -5.45 -10.96
C VAL A 46 -4.92 -4.91 -9.73
N VAL A 47 -6.07 -5.48 -9.39
CA VAL A 47 -6.79 -5.18 -8.15
C VAL A 47 -6.49 -6.27 -7.13
N GLY A 48 -6.12 -5.87 -5.90
CA GLY A 48 -5.76 -6.83 -4.88
C GLY A 48 -5.64 -6.23 -3.48
N VAL A 49 -5.15 -7.05 -2.55
CA VAL A 49 -4.89 -6.66 -1.17
C VAL A 49 -3.40 -6.86 -0.88
N ILE A 50 -2.79 -5.90 -0.21
CA ILE A 50 -1.39 -5.98 0.21
C ILE A 50 -1.21 -5.52 1.65
N ASN A 51 -0.32 -6.18 2.37
CA ASN A 51 -0.02 -5.81 3.74
C ASN A 51 0.93 -4.61 3.80
N LEU A 52 0.54 -3.59 4.56
CA LEU A 52 1.41 -2.47 4.88
C LEU A 52 2.39 -2.86 6.01
N PRO A 53 3.70 -2.62 5.84
CA PRO A 53 4.65 -2.79 6.92
C PRO A 53 4.40 -1.78 8.03
N GLN A 54 4.85 -2.10 9.25
CA GLN A 54 4.68 -1.23 10.42
C GLN A 54 5.25 0.19 10.21
N ALA A 55 6.33 0.33 9.43
CA ALA A 55 6.91 1.62 9.08
C ALA A 55 5.96 2.53 8.27
N LEU A 56 4.91 1.97 7.67
CA LEU A 56 3.92 2.66 6.85
C LEU A 56 2.52 2.61 7.50
N ALA A 57 2.44 2.48 8.84
CA ALA A 57 1.19 2.35 9.58
C ALA A 57 0.25 3.55 9.40
N GLU A 58 0.81 4.76 9.30
CA GLU A 58 0.07 6.02 9.16
C GLU A 58 -0.29 6.37 7.71
N THR A 59 -0.13 5.42 6.78
CA THR A 59 -0.54 5.62 5.39
C THR A 59 -2.03 5.85 5.31
N GLN A 60 -2.45 6.81 4.50
CA GLN A 60 -3.86 7.09 4.23
C GLN A 60 -4.24 6.59 2.83
N PRO A 61 -5.53 6.38 2.54
CA PRO A 61 -5.99 6.15 1.17
C PRO A 61 -5.53 7.27 0.24
N GLY A 62 -5.16 6.92 -0.99
CA GLY A 62 -4.64 7.85 -1.99
C GLY A 62 -3.71 7.21 -3.00
N ASP A 63 -3.13 8.05 -3.85
CA ASP A 63 -2.23 7.65 -4.93
C ASP A 63 -0.77 7.73 -4.48
N TYR A 64 -0.01 6.67 -4.76
CA TYR A 64 1.38 6.54 -4.38
C TYR A 64 2.24 5.96 -5.51
N LEU A 65 3.51 6.31 -5.52
CA LEU A 65 4.57 5.54 -6.15
C LEU A 65 5.11 4.55 -5.10
N ALA A 66 4.81 3.28 -5.29
CA ALA A 66 5.25 2.19 -4.43
C ALA A 66 6.56 1.59 -4.92
N GLU A 67 7.46 1.29 -3.98
CA GLU A 67 8.62 0.43 -4.21
C GLU A 67 8.40 -0.92 -3.53
N PHE A 68 8.76 -1.98 -4.24
CA PHE A 68 8.61 -3.35 -3.76
C PHE A 68 9.97 -4.04 -3.62
N ALA A 69 10.07 -4.90 -2.63
CA ALA A 69 11.15 -5.88 -2.49
C ALA A 69 10.57 -7.27 -2.25
N LEU A 70 11.33 -8.31 -2.60
CA LEU A 70 10.97 -9.69 -2.25
C LEU A 70 11.32 -9.97 -0.79
N ALA A 71 10.40 -10.60 -0.08
CA ALA A 71 10.59 -11.07 1.28
C ALA A 71 10.04 -12.49 1.43
N GLN A 72 10.42 -13.19 2.48
CA GLN A 72 9.81 -14.47 2.82
C GLN A 72 8.35 -14.26 3.26
N GLY A 73 7.43 -15.02 2.69
CA GLY A 73 6.01 -15.03 3.03
C GLY A 73 5.76 -15.66 4.40
N ASN A 74 4.60 -15.33 4.97
CA ASN A 74 4.13 -15.85 6.26
C ASN A 74 2.76 -16.51 6.08
N GLY A 75 2.30 -17.29 7.07
CA GLY A 75 0.98 -17.92 7.02
C GLY A 75 0.87 -18.91 5.85
N GLN A 76 -0.06 -18.66 4.93
CA GLN A 76 -0.29 -19.51 3.75
C GLN A 76 0.89 -19.48 2.76
N ASP A 77 1.67 -18.40 2.75
CA ASP A 77 2.83 -18.23 1.87
C ASP A 77 4.17 -18.57 2.57
N ALA A 78 4.12 -19.28 3.71
CA ALA A 78 5.32 -19.61 4.48
C ALA A 78 6.39 -20.28 3.61
N GLY A 79 7.61 -19.71 3.59
CA GLY A 79 8.73 -20.24 2.81
C GLY A 79 8.80 -19.76 1.36
N ARG A 80 7.77 -19.07 0.84
CA ARG A 80 7.76 -18.53 -0.54
C ARG A 80 8.30 -17.10 -0.58
N LEU A 81 8.87 -16.69 -1.70
CA LEU A 81 9.19 -15.28 -1.95
C LEU A 81 7.92 -14.54 -2.37
N VAL A 82 7.58 -13.48 -1.64
CA VAL A 82 6.43 -12.61 -1.91
C VAL A 82 6.86 -11.15 -2.00
N PRO A 83 6.25 -10.35 -2.88
CA PRO A 83 6.50 -8.91 -2.93
C PRO A 83 5.95 -8.22 -1.68
N ARG A 84 6.71 -7.27 -1.13
CA ARG A 84 6.33 -6.42 -0.01
C ARG A 84 6.68 -4.96 -0.31
N ILE A 85 5.80 -4.05 0.08
CA ILE A 85 6.05 -2.61 -0.01
C ILE A 85 7.19 -2.23 0.94
N VAL A 86 8.19 -1.51 0.43
CA VAL A 86 9.29 -0.95 1.22
C VAL A 86 9.25 0.57 1.30
N SER A 87 8.56 1.22 0.36
CA SER A 87 8.40 2.67 0.33
C SER A 87 7.10 3.06 -0.38
N LEU A 88 6.45 4.12 0.10
CA LEU A 88 5.33 4.79 -0.55
C LEU A 88 5.65 6.27 -0.64
N THR A 89 5.77 6.79 -1.84
CA THR A 89 5.89 8.23 -2.09
C THR A 89 4.55 8.75 -2.59
N PRO A 90 3.90 9.76 -1.97
CA PRO A 90 2.66 10.31 -2.50
C PRO A 90 2.80 10.73 -3.96
N PHE A 91 1.82 10.40 -4.78
CA PHE A 91 1.79 10.68 -6.21
C PHE A 91 0.57 11.53 -6.54
N GLY A 92 0.73 12.55 -7.39
CA GLY A 92 -0.40 13.37 -7.84
C GLY A 92 -0.99 14.34 -6.81
N LEU A 93 -0.40 14.49 -5.61
CA LEU A 93 -0.73 15.59 -4.68
C LEU A 93 -0.26 16.93 -5.26
N GLY A 94 -1.06 17.45 -6.20
CA GLY A 94 -0.73 18.62 -6.97
C GLY A 94 -1.96 19.25 -7.60
N ARG A 95 -3.04 19.46 -6.83
CA ARG A 95 -3.82 20.69 -6.90
C ARG A 95 -4.29 21.06 -5.49
N ALA A 96 -3.76 22.17 -4.98
CA ALA A 96 -4.46 22.92 -3.95
C ALA A 96 -5.86 23.20 -4.50
N GLN A 97 -6.88 22.67 -3.84
CA GLN A 97 -8.25 23.07 -4.11
C GLN A 97 -8.32 24.57 -3.77
N PRO A 98 -8.69 25.46 -4.70
CA PRO A 98 -8.85 26.86 -4.35
C PRO A 98 -9.84 26.92 -3.18
N LYS A 99 -9.47 27.64 -2.11
CA LYS A 99 -10.41 27.99 -1.05
C LYS A 99 -11.64 28.56 -1.75
N PRO A 100 -12.88 28.19 -1.38
CA PRO A 100 -14.04 28.90 -1.87
C PRO A 100 -13.89 30.35 -1.40
N ASP A 101 -13.49 31.23 -2.32
CA ASP A 101 -13.39 32.66 -2.07
C ASP A 101 -14.74 33.15 -1.54
N ALA A 102 -14.62 33.94 -0.47
CA ALA A 102 -15.71 34.57 0.23
C ALA A 102 -16.65 35.24 -0.77
N LYS A 103 -17.93 34.85 -0.70
CA LYS A 103 -19.01 35.47 -1.47
C LYS A 103 -19.02 36.97 -1.14
N SER A 104 -18.67 37.79 -2.12
CA SER A 104 -18.90 39.23 -2.11
C SER A 104 -20.37 39.51 -1.83
N ALA A 105 -20.62 40.35 -0.83
CA ALA A 105 -21.88 41.05 -0.59
C ALA A 105 -21.65 42.53 -0.85
#